data_AF-A0A849AJ10-F1
#
_entry.id   AF-A0A849AJ10-F1
#
_cell.length_a   1.000
_cell.length_b   1.000
_cell.length_c   1.000
_cell.angle_alpha   90.00
_cell.angle_beta   90.00
_cell.angle_gamma   90.00
#
_symmetry.space_group_name_H-M   'P 1'
#
loop_
_entity.id
_entity.type
_entity.pdbx_description
1 polymer ?
#
loop_
_entity_poly.entity_id
_entity_poly.type
_entity_poly.pdbx_seq_one_letter_code
_entity_poly.pdbx_strand_id
1 'polypeptide(L)'
;MNIDWSSIADGTSKVVVAGLLFGAGLPLLFSLGIRLWDIGSGGEHADGTVTAGKPAMLYAAYAVFAVVAAAIVIGVLYITQKSIDHYLGITLF
;
A
#
# COMPACT_ATOMS: atom_id res chain seq x y z
N MET A 1 -39.96 -7.69 -14.32
CA MET A 1 -38.62 -7.88 -13.72
C MET A 1 -38.71 -7.46 -12.26
N ASN A 2 -38.50 -8.40 -11.33
CA ASN A 2 -38.37 -8.05 -9.91
C ASN A 2 -36.88 -7.75 -9.67
N ILE A 3 -36.53 -6.48 -9.48
CA ILE A 3 -35.14 -6.09 -9.21
C ILE A 3 -34.84 -6.45 -7.76
N ASP A 4 -33.93 -7.39 -7.57
CA ASP A 4 -33.46 -7.76 -6.26
C ASP A 4 -32.39 -6.78 -5.78
N TRP A 5 -32.86 -5.69 -5.18
CA TRP A 5 -32.01 -4.64 -4.61
C TRP A 5 -31.06 -5.15 -3.52
N SER A 6 -31.40 -6.27 -2.86
CA SER A 6 -30.60 -6.81 -1.76
C SER A 6 -29.32 -7.49 -2.25
N SER A 7 -29.39 -8.30 -3.31
CA SER A 7 -28.22 -8.95 -3.90
C SER A 7 -27.30 -7.94 -4.60
N ILE A 8 -27.86 -6.91 -5.22
CA ILE A 8 -27.07 -5.81 -5.80
C ILE A 8 -26.28 -5.09 -4.71
N ALA A 9 -26.93 -4.72 -3.60
CA ALA A 9 -26.27 -4.03 -2.49
C ALA A 9 -25.14 -4.87 -1.88
N ASP A 10 -25.36 -6.17 -1.68
CA ASP A 10 -24.34 -7.09 -1.17
C ASP A 10 -23.13 -7.19 -2.13
N GLY A 11 -23.38 -7.40 -3.42
CA GLY A 11 -22.32 -7.46 -4.44
C GLY A 11 -21.53 -6.16 -4.55
N THR A 12 -22.20 -5.00 -4.59
CA THR A 12 -21.55 -3.69 -4.66
C THR A 12 -20.69 -3.43 -3.42
N SER A 13 -21.19 -3.74 -2.22
CA SER A 13 -20.43 -3.51 -0.98
C SER A 13 -19.12 -4.29 -0.96
N LYS A 14 -19.12 -5.55 -1.40
CA LYS A 14 -17.92 -6.40 -1.49
C LYS A 14 -16.88 -5.81 -2.44
N VAL A 15 -17.32 -5.35 -3.62
CA VAL A 15 -16.42 -4.73 -4.60
C VAL A 15 -15.87 -3.40 -4.09
N VAL A 16 -16.69 -2.56 -3.46
CA VAL A 16 -16.24 -1.29 -2.87
C VAL A 16 -15.21 -1.53 -1.78
N VAL A 17 -15.46 -2.48 -0.87
CA VAL A 17 -14.51 -2.83 0.19
C VAL A 17 -13.21 -3.37 -0.40
N ALA A 18 -13.28 -4.30 -1.36
CA ALA A 18 -12.09 -4.81 -2.03
C ALA A 18 -11.32 -3.69 -2.76
N GLY A 19 -12.02 -2.83 -3.52
CA GLY A 19 -11.43 -1.70 -4.23
C GLY A 19 -10.81 -0.67 -3.29
N LEU A 20 -11.41 -0.42 -2.12
CA LEU A 20 -10.85 0.47 -1.10
C LEU A 20 -9.59 -0.13 -0.49
N LEU A 21 -9.60 -1.42 -0.14
CA LEU A 21 -8.46 -2.10 0.47
C LEU A 21 -7.28 -2.22 -0.50
N PHE A 22 -7.51 -2.67 -1.73
CA PHE A 22 -6.45 -2.89 -2.71
C PHE A 22 -6.08 -1.63 -3.49
N GLY A 23 -7.01 -0.72 -3.71
CA GLY A 23 -6.77 0.56 -4.39
C GLY A 23 -6.26 1.64 -3.45
N ALA A 24 -7.02 1.96 -2.40
CA ALA A 24 -6.69 3.05 -1.46
C ALA A 24 -5.88 2.61 -0.24
N GLY A 25 -5.86 1.31 0.10
CA GLY A 25 -5.10 0.81 1.24
C GLY A 25 -3.59 0.96 1.05
N LEU A 26 -3.08 0.82 -0.17
CA LEU A 26 -1.66 1.00 -0.45
C LEU A 26 -1.21 2.48 -0.33
N PRO A 27 -1.92 3.46 -0.91
CA PRO A 27 -1.71 4.89 -0.61
C PRO A 27 -1.77 5.22 0.88
N LEU A 28 -2.67 4.58 1.63
CA LEU A 28 -2.81 4.79 3.07
C LEU A 28 -1.57 4.31 3.83
N LEU A 29 -1.06 3.11 3.51
CA LEU A 29 0.19 2.60 4.09
C LEU A 29 1.39 3.50 3.74
N PHE A 30 1.47 3.96 2.49
CA PHE A 30 2.53 4.88 2.09
C PHE A 30 2.49 6.19 2.89
N SER A 31 1.30 6.77 3.07
CA SER A 31 1.10 7.98 3.86
C SER A 31 1.50 7.78 5.33
N LEU A 32 1.22 6.60 5.89
CA LEU A 32 1.68 6.23 7.22
C LEU A 32 3.22 6.15 7.28
N GLY A 33 3.86 5.56 6.27
CA GLY A 33 5.32 5.51 6.15
C GLY A 33 5.95 6.90 6.14
N ILE A 34 5.39 7.84 5.36
CA ILE A 34 5.83 9.24 5.32
C ILE A 34 5.71 9.91 6.70
N ARG A 35 4.59 9.68 7.41
CA ARG A 35 4.41 10.20 8.77
C ARG A 35 5.44 9.64 9.75
N LEU A 36 5.73 8.34 9.69
CA LEU A 36 6.76 7.71 10.53
C LEU A 36 8.16 8.24 10.21
N TRP A 37 8.43 8.48 8.92
CA TRP A 37 9.69 9.03 8.45
C TRP A 37 9.92 10.43 9.00
N ASP A 38 8.93 11.32 8.88
CA ASP A 38 8.98 12.70 9.38
C ASP A 38 9.28 12.75 10.89
N ILE A 39 8.57 11.93 11.68
CA ILE A 39 8.83 11.78 13.12
C ILE A 39 10.24 11.21 13.39
N GLY A 40 10.71 10.31 12.52
CA GLY A 40 12.00 9.63 12.66
C GLY A 40 13.19 10.51 12.30
N SER A 41 13.09 11.34 11.27
CA SER A 41 14.15 12.24 10.83
C SER A 41 14.37 13.39 11.80
N GLY A 42 13.32 13.79 12.53
CA GLY A 42 13.34 15.05 13.26
C GLY A 42 13.50 16.23 12.28
N GLY A 43 13.88 17.39 12.81
CA GLY A 43 14.11 18.57 11.98
C GLY A 43 13.82 19.88 12.68
N GLU A 44 14.11 20.95 11.95
CA GLU A 44 13.85 22.32 12.38
C GLU A 44 12.47 22.75 11.89
N HIS A 45 11.67 23.30 12.79
CA HIS A 45 10.31 23.74 12.52
C HIS A 45 10.31 25.23 12.15
N ALA A 46 9.22 25.70 11.55
CA ALA A 46 9.08 27.09 11.11
C ALA A 46 9.16 28.13 12.25
N ASP A 47 8.98 27.69 13.50
CA ASP A 47 9.12 28.50 14.71
C ASP A 47 10.55 28.51 15.28
N GLY A 48 11.51 27.89 14.59
CA GLY A 48 12.90 27.76 15.01
C GLY A 48 13.15 26.66 16.05
N THR A 49 12.14 25.86 16.40
CA THR A 49 12.33 24.73 17.30
C THR A 49 12.94 23.53 16.57
N VAL A 50 13.88 22.83 17.23
CA VAL A 50 14.54 21.64 16.67
C VAL A 50 14.03 20.41 17.41
N THR A 51 13.47 19.46 16.67
CA THR A 51 13.10 18.15 17.18
C THR A 51 14.19 17.14 16.85
N ALA A 52 14.73 16.46 17.87
CA ALA A 52 15.66 15.37 17.68
C ALA A 52 14.96 14.18 16.99
N GLY A 53 15.63 13.61 15.98
CA GLY A 53 15.12 12.44 15.28
C GLY A 53 14.99 11.21 16.18
N LYS A 54 13.98 10.37 15.90
CA LYS A 54 13.70 9.12 16.61
C LYS A 54 14.09 7.94 15.71
N PRO A 55 15.29 7.35 15.83
CA PRO A 55 15.75 6.30 14.92
C PRO A 55 14.82 5.08 14.88
N ALA A 56 14.17 4.74 15.98
CA ALA A 56 13.15 3.69 16.04
C ALA A 56 11.97 3.94 15.08
N MET A 57 11.53 5.19 14.93
CA MET A 57 10.45 5.58 14.02
C MET A 57 10.91 5.53 12.55
N LEU A 58 12.19 5.83 12.32
CA LEU A 58 12.81 5.70 11.00
C LEU A 58 12.82 4.23 10.54
N TYR A 59 13.21 3.30 11.42
CA TYR A 59 13.13 1.86 11.14
C TYR A 59 11.70 1.39 10.88
N ALA A 60 10.74 1.90 11.65
CA ALA A 60 9.32 1.62 11.40
C ALA A 60 8.85 2.14 10.03
N ALA A 61 9.29 3.33 9.61
CA ALA A 61 9.01 3.88 8.29
C ALA A 61 9.56 2.98 7.17
N TYR A 62 10.83 2.57 7.28
CA TYR A 62 11.43 1.63 6.34
C TYR A 62 10.67 0.30 6.27
N ALA A 63 10.23 -0.24 7.41
CA ALA A 63 9.43 -1.46 7.44
C ALA A 63 8.11 -1.30 6.68
N VAL A 64 7.40 -0.18 6.88
CA VAL A 64 6.16 0.12 6.14
C VAL A 64 6.42 0.27 4.65
N PHE A 65 7.47 0.99 4.24
CA PHE A 65 7.82 1.12 2.83
C PHE A 65 8.23 -0.21 2.20
N ALA A 66 8.93 -1.08 2.93
CA ALA A 66 9.28 -2.41 2.47
C ALA A 66 8.03 -3.27 2.21
N VAL A 67 7.03 -3.20 3.09
CA VAL A 67 5.74 -3.89 2.90
C VAL A 67 5.02 -3.37 1.65
N VAL A 68 4.99 -2.05 1.46
CA VAL A 68 4.38 -1.43 0.26
C VAL A 68 5.11 -1.88 -1.01
N ALA A 69 6.45 -1.82 -1.03
CA ALA A 69 7.25 -2.25 -2.16
C ALA A 69 7.05 -3.74 -2.47
N ALA A 70 7.01 -4.60 -1.45
CA ALA A 70 6.75 -6.02 -1.61
C ALA A 70 5.36 -6.28 -2.23
N ALA A 71 4.32 -5.58 -1.75
CA ALA A 71 2.97 -5.70 -2.32
C ALA A 71 2.92 -5.28 -3.79
N ILE A 72 3.61 -4.20 -4.18
CA ILE A 72 3.73 -3.76 -5.58
C ILE A 72 4.41 -4.83 -6.43
N VAL A 73 5.58 -5.32 -5.98
CA VAL A 73 6.36 -6.31 -6.73
C VAL A 73 5.54 -7.60 -6.90
N ILE A 74 4.92 -8.10 -5.84
CA ILE A 74 4.07 -9.29 -5.90
C ILE A 74 2.89 -9.06 -6.86
N GLY A 75 2.20 -7.92 -6.74
CA GLY A 75 1.07 -7.59 -7.61
C GLY A 75 1.46 -7.51 -9.09
N VAL A 76 2.57 -6.86 -9.40
CA VAL A 76 3.09 -6.75 -10.78
C VAL A 76 3.49 -8.11 -11.32
N LEU A 77 4.26 -8.90 -10.55
CA LEU A 77 4.67 -10.24 -10.96
C LEU A 77 3.46 -11.15 -11.17
N TYR A 78 2.44 -11.07 -10.32
CA TYR A 78 1.22 -11.86 -10.46
C TYR A 78 0.45 -11.52 -11.73
N ILE A 79 0.29 -10.23 -12.04
CA ILE A 79 -0.39 -9.78 -13.27
C ILE A 79 0.42 -10.18 -14.52
N THR A 80 1.74 -10.12 -14.46
CA THR A 80 2.64 -10.34 -15.61
C THR A 80 3.16 -11.76 -15.74
N GLN A 81 2.79 -12.67 -14.85
CA GLN A 81 3.28 -14.05 -14.79
C GLN A 81 3.26 -14.76 -16.14
N LYS A 82 2.14 -14.71 -16.88
CA LYS A 82 2.04 -15.38 -18.19
C LYS A 82 2.96 -14.79 -19.24
N SER A 83 3.15 -13.46 -19.21
CA SER A 83 4.08 -12.79 -20.13
C SER A 83 5.52 -13.16 -19.81
N ILE A 84 5.86 -13.22 -18.52
CA ILE A 84 7.19 -13.64 -18.07
C ILE A 84 7.47 -15.10 -18.47
N ASP A 85 6.51 -15.99 -18.29
CA ASP A 85 6.63 -17.38 -18.75
C ASP A 85 6.82 -17.46 -20.27
N HIS A 86 6.03 -16.71 -21.04
CA HIS A 86 6.09 -16.74 -22.50
C HIS A 86 7.40 -16.18 -23.10
N TYR A 87 7.89 -15.04 -22.58
CA TYR A 87 9.06 -14.36 -23.16
C TYR A 87 10.39 -14.77 -22.49
N LEU A 88 10.36 -15.14 -21.21
CA LEU A 88 11.56 -15.43 -20.42
C LEU A 88 11.67 -16.92 -20.04
N GLY A 89 10.61 -17.71 -20.24
CA GLY A 89 10.59 -19.12 -19.84
C GLY A 89 10.60 -19.34 -18.32
N ILE A 90 10.26 -18.30 -17.55
CA ILE A 90 10.25 -18.36 -16.07
C ILE A 90 8.81 -18.53 -15.59
N THR A 91 8.52 -19.68 -15.00
CA THR A 91 7.22 -19.94 -14.38
C THR A 91 7.21 -19.38 -12.95
N LEU A 92 6.44 -18.31 -12.75
CA LEU A 92 6.13 -17.76 -11.43
C LEU A 92 4.87 -18.43 -10.86
N PHE A 93 4.58 -18.21 -9.57
CA PHE A 93 3.45 -18.72 -8.73
C PHE A 93 2.56 -19.84 -9.28
#